data_AF-D6SU02-F1
#
_entry.id   AF-D6SU02-F1
#
_cell.length_a   1.000
_cell.length_b   1.000
_cell.length_c   1.000
_cell.angle_alpha   90.00
_cell.angle_beta   90.00
_cell.angle_gamma   90.00
#
_symmetry.space_group_name_H-M   'P 1'
#
loop_
_entity.id
_entity.type
_entity.pdbx_description
1 polymer ?
#
loop_
_entity_poly.entity_id
_entity_poly.type
_entity_poly.pdbx_seq_one_letter_code
_entity_poly.pdbx_strand_id
1 'polypeptide(L)' 'MGMDAFGRVLIVVYAWRGDRIRIISARKAVRQEVKIYEGPI' A
#
# COMPACT_ATOMS: atom_id res chain seq x y z
N MET A 1 1.39 -3.37 -2.18
CA MET A 1 1.13 -2.98 -0.78
C MET A 1 2.28 -3.51 0.05
N GLY A 2 2.67 -2.80 1.10
CA GLY A 2 3.83 -3.17 1.92
C GLY A 2 3.49 -3.06 3.40
N MET A 3 4.16 -3.84 4.22
CA MET A 3 4.02 -3.81 5.67
C MET A 3 5.06 -2.85 6.25
N ASP A 4 4.65 -1.93 7.14
CA ASP A 4 5.61 -1.12 7.88
C ASP A 4 6.34 -1.95 8.95
N ALA A 5 7.36 -1.37 9.58
CA ALA A 5 8.15 -2.03 10.62
C ALA A 5 7.34 -2.44 11.88
N PHE A 6 6.08 -2.00 11.98
CA PHE A 6 5.16 -2.30 13.08
C PHE A 6 4.03 -3.26 12.65
N GLY A 7 4.14 -3.92 11.50
CA GLY A 7 3.15 -4.88 11.05
C GLY A 7 1.89 -4.27 10.44
N ARG A 8 1.88 -2.97 10.12
CA ARG A 8 0.71 -2.30 9.53
C ARG A 8 0.81 -2.32 8.01
N VAL A 9 -0.25 -2.77 7.35
CA VAL A 9 -0.36 -2.71 5.89
C VAL A 9 -0.56 -1.25 5.46
N LEU A 10 0.29 -0.82 4.52
CA LEU A 10 0.22 0.48 3.88
C LEU A 10 -0.25 0.35 2.44
N ILE A 11 -1.16 1.24 2.07
CA ILE A 11 -1.56 1.46 0.68
C ILE A 11 -0.77 2.65 0.17
N VAL A 12 -0.07 2.45 -0.95
CA VAL A 12 0.74 3.47 -1.62
C VAL A 12 0.12 3.72 -2.98
N VAL A 13 -0.31 4.96 -3.20
CA VAL A 13 -0.68 5.47 -4.51
C VAL A 13 0.55 6.11 -5.11
N TYR A 14 0.97 5.61 -6.27
CA TYR A 14 2.12 6.15 -6.98
C TYR A 14 1.78 6.36 -8.45
N ALA A 15 2.57 7.21 -9.09
CA ALA A 15 2.58 7.37 -10.53
C ALA A 15 4.02 7.35 -11.04
N TRP A 16 4.16 7.01 -12.32
CA TRP A 16 5.41 7.14 -13.04
C TRP A 16 5.60 8.58 -13.50
N ARG A 17 6.81 9.12 -13.32
CA ARG A 17 7.23 10.38 -13.93
C ARG A 17 8.52 10.12 -14.72
N GLY A 18 8.35 9.81 -16.00
CA GLY A 18 9.42 9.21 -16.80
C GLY A 18 9.86 7.90 -16.13
N ASP A 19 11.15 7.79 -15.84
CA ASP A 19 11.75 6.58 -15.27
C ASP A 19 11.75 6.53 -13.73
N ARG A 20 11.09 7.48 -13.06
CA ARG A 20 11.06 7.56 -11.60
C ARG A 20 9.66 7.36 -11.05
N ILE A 21 9.57 6.59 -9.96
CA ILE A 21 8.33 6.43 -9.18
C ILE A 21 8.13 7.68 -8.32
N ARG A 22 6.97 8.33 -8.44
CA ARG A 22 6.51 9.39 -7.53
C ARG A 22 5.41 8.84 -6.64
N ILE A 23 5.66 8.81 -5.34
CA ILE A 23 4.62 8.53 -4.36
C ILE A 23 3.71 9.76 -4.26
N ILE A 24 2.42 9.56 -4.45
CA ILE A 24 1.39 10.62 -4.37
C ILE A 24 0.76 10.59 -2.98
N SER A 25 0.51 9.40 -2.44
CA SER A 25 -0.08 9.22 -1.12
C SER A 25 0.35 7.90 -0.50
N ALA A 26 0.54 7.90 0.81
CA ALA A 26 0.71 6.70 1.61
C ALA A 26 -0.20 6.80 2.83
N ARG A 27 -1.08 5.82 3.00
CA ARG A 27 -1.97 5.75 4.16
C ARG A 27 -2.05 4.34 4.72
N LYS A 28 -2.45 4.26 5.99
CA LYS A 28 -2.78 2.99 6.64
C LYS A 28 -3.97 2.34 5.91
N ALA A 29 -3.85 1.06 5.61
CA ALA A 29 -4.94 0.27 5.07
C ALA A 29 -6.03 0.10 6.14
N VAL A 30 -7.31 0.18 5.74
CA VAL A 30 -8.41 -0.22 6.61
C VAL A 30 -8.60 -1.74 6.55
N ARG A 31 -9.22 -2.33 7.59
CA ARG A 31 -9.37 -3.80 7.72
C ARG A 31 -9.92 -4.50 6.48
N GLN A 32 -10.86 -3.87 5.78
CA GLN A 32 -11.42 -4.45 4.55
C GLN A 32 -10.40 -4.47 3.40
N GLU A 33 -9.57 -3.44 3.26
CA GLU A 33 -8.52 -3.37 2.24
C GLU A 33 -7.39 -4.37 2.53
N VAL A 34 -7.08 -4.59 3.80
CA VAL A 34 -6.14 -5.63 4.25
C VAL A 34 -6.60 -7.01 3.80
N LYS A 35 -7.88 -7.35 3.99
CA LYS A 35 -8.44 -8.64 3.56
C LYS A 35 -8.39 -8.85 2.05
N ILE A 36 -8.58 -7.79 1.26
CA ILE A 36 -8.46 -7.85 -0.20
C ILE A 36 -7.01 -8.12 -0.62
N TYR A 37 -6.04 -7.57 0.12
CA TYR A 37 -4.63 -7.82 -0.12
C TYR A 37 -4.17 -9.20 0.31
N GLU A 38 -4.62 -9.67 1.47
CA GLU A 38 -4.25 -10.98 2.03
C GLU A 38 -4.85 -12.14 1.22
N GLY A 39 -5.93 -11.90 0.47
CA GLY A 39 -6.64 -12.94 -0.28
C GLY A 39 -7.38 -13.93 0.64
N PRO A 40 -8.31 -14.75 0.12
CA PRO A 40 -8.80 -15.91 0.88
C PRO A 40 -7.62 -16.88 1.04
N ILE A 41 -7.44 -17.33 2.28
CA ILE A 41 -6.39 -18.27 2.71
C ILE A 41 -6.54 -19.61 1.96
#